data_AF-A0A6H0CLG5-F1
#
_entry.id   AF-A0A6H0CLG5-F1
#
_cell.length_a   1.000
_cell.length_b   1.000
_cell.length_c   1.000
_cell.angle_alpha   90.00
_cell.angle_beta   90.00
_cell.angle_gamma   90.00
#
_symmetry.space_group_name_H-M   'P 1'
#
loop_
_entity.id
_entity.type
_entity.pdbx_description
1 polymer ?
#
loop_
_entity_poly.entity_id
_entity_poly.type
_entity_poly.pdbx_seq_one_letter_code
_entity_poly.pdbx_strand_id
1 'polypeptide(L)'
;MTKFLLAVHVIAAILAVGPVAVAASMFPPAARRALAAGPGTDDLGAPRLLHRICRVYAVIGVVVPVFGFATASEMGVLGSPWLIVSVALTALAALVLAAVILPAQTALLEAGSGTRNPTARLAMATGLFNLLWAAVTVLMIVRPGSTTGA
;
A
#
# COMPACT_ATOMS: atom_id res chain seq x y z
N MET A 1 -9.40 16.40 21.45
CA MET A 1 -9.88 15.45 20.42
C MET A 1 -8.80 15.12 19.39
N THR A 2 -8.04 16.11 18.93
CA THR A 2 -6.96 15.96 17.94
C THR A 2 -5.95 14.83 18.23
N LYS A 3 -5.46 14.71 19.48
CA LYS A 3 -4.52 13.64 19.86
C LYS A 3 -5.11 12.23 19.69
N PHE A 4 -6.41 12.08 19.95
CA PHE A 4 -7.12 10.81 19.77
C PHE A 4 -7.26 10.48 18.28
N LEU A 5 -7.73 11.43 17.46
CA LEU A 5 -7.84 11.24 16.01
C LEU A 5 -6.49 10.94 15.36
N LEU A 6 -5.44 11.65 15.77
CA LEU A 6 -4.08 11.40 15.31
C LEU A 6 -3.59 10.00 15.69
N ALA A 7 -3.81 9.57 16.94
CA ALA A 7 -3.45 8.22 17.38
C ALA A 7 -4.17 7.14 16.56
N VAL A 8 -5.48 7.31 16.35
CA VAL A 8 -6.28 6.39 15.52
C VAL A 8 -5.81 6.39 14.07
N HIS A 9 -5.50 7.56 13.48
CA HIS A 9 -4.96 7.67 12.13
C HIS A 9 -3.64 6.91 11.98
N VAL A 10 -2.71 7.08 12.92
CA VAL A 10 -1.40 6.40 12.89
C VAL A 10 -1.54 4.90 13.10
N ILE A 11 -2.38 4.46 14.03
CA ILE A 11 -2.66 3.03 14.23
C ILE A 11 -3.29 2.43 12.96
N ALA A 12 -4.27 3.11 12.37
CA ALA A 12 -4.88 2.68 11.12
C ALA A 12 -3.84 2.60 9.99
N ALA A 13 -2.94 3.58 9.88
CA ALA A 13 -1.86 3.58 8.89
C ALA A 13 -0.95 2.35 9.05
N ILE A 14 -0.51 2.05 10.27
CA ILE A 14 0.37 0.92 10.56
C ILE A 14 -0.33 -0.41 10.27
N LEU A 15 -1.54 -0.60 10.81
CA LEU A 15 -2.27 -1.85 10.71
C LEU A 15 -2.84 -2.09 9.31
N ALA A 16 -3.19 -1.02 8.58
CA ALA A 16 -3.75 -1.17 7.24
C ALA A 16 -2.66 -1.32 6.16
N VAL A 17 -1.64 -0.46 6.19
CA VAL A 17 -0.65 -0.40 5.10
C VAL A 17 0.49 -1.39 5.28
N GLY A 18 0.89 -1.68 6.53
CA GLY A 18 1.96 -2.64 6.84
C GLY A 18 1.73 -4.02 6.20
N PRO A 19 0.57 -4.67 6.41
CA PRO A 19 0.27 -5.95 5.79
C PRO A 19 0.26 -5.90 4.25
N VAL A 20 -0.21 -4.81 3.65
CA VAL A 20 -0.19 -4.63 2.18
C VAL A 20 1.24 -4.56 1.67
N ALA A 21 2.09 -3.76 2.30
CA ALA A 21 3.49 -3.57 1.91
C ALA A 21 4.26 -4.90 1.94
N VAL A 22 4.09 -5.68 3.02
CA VAL A 22 4.72 -7.00 3.17
C VAL A 22 4.16 -7.98 2.14
N ALA A 23 2.83 -8.12 2.06
CA ALA A 23 2.20 -9.11 1.18
C ALA A 23 2.50 -8.83 -0.31
N ALA A 24 2.41 -7.58 -0.73
CA ALA A 24 2.72 -7.17 -2.11
C ALA A 24 4.19 -7.40 -2.46
N SER A 25 5.11 -7.30 -1.50
CA SER A 25 6.55 -7.50 -1.71
C SER A 25 6.93 -8.98 -1.77
N MET A 26 6.23 -9.82 -1.00
CA MET A 26 6.42 -11.27 -1.02
C MET A 26 5.73 -11.95 -2.21
N PHE A 27 4.76 -11.30 -2.84
CA PHE A 27 3.99 -11.90 -3.94
C PHE A 27 4.85 -12.26 -5.17
N PRO A 28 5.66 -11.36 -5.77
CA PRO A 28 6.45 -11.69 -6.96
C PRO A 28 7.36 -12.92 -6.79
N PRO A 29 8.16 -13.06 -5.71
CA PRO A 29 8.99 -14.25 -5.51
C PRO A 29 8.17 -15.50 -5.18
N ALA A 30 7.04 -15.40 -4.48
CA ALA A 30 6.14 -16.54 -4.26
C ALA A 30 5.52 -17.03 -5.57
N ALA A 31 5.03 -16.10 -6.40
CA ALA A 31 4.48 -16.41 -7.72
C ALA A 31 5.53 -17.05 -8.64
N ARG A 32 6.78 -16.54 -8.67
CA ARG A 32 7.85 -17.17 -9.46
C ARG A 32 8.15 -18.62 -9.04
N ARG A 33 8.10 -18.93 -7.74
CA ARG A 33 8.32 -20.30 -7.24
C ARG A 33 7.18 -21.23 -7.68
N ALA A 34 5.94 -20.80 -7.47
CA ALA A 34 4.76 -21.56 -7.89
C ALA A 34 4.75 -21.82 -9.41
N LEU A 35 5.13 -20.83 -10.22
CA LEU A 35 5.23 -20.99 -11.68
C LEU A 35 6.38 -21.90 -12.12
N ALA A 36 7.41 -22.10 -11.30
CA ALA A 36 8.56 -22.95 -11.60
C ALA A 36 8.36 -24.41 -11.16
N ALA A 37 7.40 -24.69 -10.27
CA ALA A 37 7.12 -26.03 -9.73
C ALA A 37 6.53 -27.02 -10.76
N GLY A 38 6.11 -26.54 -11.93
CA GLY A 38 5.63 -27.36 -13.05
C GLY A 38 4.15 -27.78 -12.94
N PRO A 39 3.54 -28.26 -14.03
CA PRO A 39 2.13 -28.62 -14.08
C PRO A 39 1.79 -29.79 -13.13
N GLY A 40 0.72 -29.67 -12.33
CA GLY A 40 0.22 -30.74 -11.44
C GLY A 40 0.48 -30.54 -9.94
N THR A 41 1.21 -29.49 -9.56
CA THR A 41 1.35 -29.06 -8.16
C THR A 41 0.47 -27.83 -7.90
N ASP A 42 -0.47 -27.89 -6.94
CA ASP A 42 -1.31 -26.73 -6.56
C ASP A 42 -0.51 -25.75 -5.65
N ASP A 43 0.64 -25.28 -6.12
CA ASP A 43 1.55 -24.41 -5.36
C ASP A 43 1.12 -22.92 -5.35
N LEU A 44 -0.09 -22.62 -5.82
CA LEU A 44 -0.65 -21.27 -5.84
C LEU A 44 -1.23 -20.82 -4.49
N GLY A 45 -1.24 -21.69 -3.47
CA GLY A 45 -1.78 -21.36 -2.14
C GLY A 45 -1.17 -20.11 -1.51
N ALA A 46 0.16 -20.00 -1.48
CA ALA A 46 0.84 -18.84 -0.92
C ALA A 46 0.58 -17.53 -1.72
N PRO A 47 0.75 -17.49 -3.06
CA PRO A 47 0.36 -16.33 -3.87
C PRO A 47 -1.11 -15.91 -3.68
N ARG A 48 -2.05 -16.86 -3.61
CA ARG A 48 -3.48 -16.56 -3.38
C ARG A 48 -3.72 -15.90 -2.03
N LEU A 49 -3.07 -16.38 -0.96
CA LEU A 49 -3.16 -15.77 0.36
C LEU A 49 -2.62 -14.33 0.35
N LEU A 50 -1.45 -14.12 -0.25
CA LEU A 50 -0.84 -12.78 -0.35
C LEU A 50 -1.73 -11.81 -1.12
N HIS A 51 -2.29 -12.24 -2.25
CA HIS A 51 -3.25 -11.44 -3.01
C HIS A 51 -4.51 -11.11 -2.19
N ARG A 52 -5.04 -12.09 -1.43
CA ARG A 52 -6.19 -11.87 -0.54
C ARG A 52 -5.89 -10.82 0.52
N ILE A 53 -4.71 -10.88 1.14
CA ILE A 53 -4.26 -9.88 2.12
C ILE A 53 -4.21 -8.50 1.44
N CYS A 54 -3.56 -8.37 0.29
CA CYS A 54 -3.51 -7.11 -0.44
C CYS A 54 -4.92 -6.55 -0.74
N ARG A 55 -5.85 -7.40 -1.18
CA ARG A 55 -7.22 -6.97 -1.54
C ARG A 55 -8.03 -6.52 -0.34
N VAL A 56 -8.01 -7.30 0.75
CA VAL A 56 -8.74 -6.95 1.99
C VAL A 56 -8.19 -5.66 2.58
N TYR A 57 -6.87 -5.58 2.72
CA TYR A 57 -6.23 -4.43 3.35
C TYR A 57 -6.18 -3.18 2.44
N ALA A 58 -6.30 -3.32 1.11
CA ALA A 58 -6.54 -2.18 0.23
C ALA A 58 -7.87 -1.47 0.56
N VAL A 59 -8.92 -2.23 0.89
CA VAL A 59 -10.21 -1.67 1.31
C VAL A 59 -10.10 -1.07 2.72
N ILE A 60 -9.51 -1.79 3.67
CA ILE A 60 -9.30 -1.30 5.04
C ILE A 60 -8.44 -0.02 5.03
N GLY A 61 -7.50 0.10 4.09
CA GLY A 61 -6.63 1.26 3.91
C GLY A 61 -7.37 2.59 3.73
N VAL A 62 -8.63 2.58 3.28
CA VAL A 62 -9.48 3.78 3.17
C VAL A 62 -9.70 4.47 4.52
N VAL A 63 -9.59 3.74 5.63
CA VAL A 63 -9.66 4.30 6.99
C VAL A 63 -8.55 5.35 7.22
N VAL A 64 -7.38 5.16 6.61
CA VAL A 64 -6.22 6.06 6.78
C VAL A 64 -6.53 7.49 6.29
N PRO A 65 -6.91 7.74 5.02
CA PRO A 65 -7.25 9.09 4.57
C PRO A 65 -8.48 9.65 5.30
N VAL A 66 -9.48 8.83 5.66
CA VAL A 66 -10.66 9.30 6.42
C VAL A 66 -10.24 9.94 7.74
N PHE A 67 -9.46 9.23 8.57
CA PHE A 67 -8.96 9.81 9.82
C PHE A 67 -7.90 10.87 9.60
N GLY A 68 -7.15 10.82 8.49
CA GLY A 68 -6.18 11.84 8.11
C GLY A 68 -6.85 13.19 7.86
N PHE A 69 -7.92 13.21 7.06
CA PHE A 69 -8.71 14.41 6.80
C PHE A 69 -9.42 14.92 8.06
N ALA A 70 -9.99 14.03 8.88
CA ALA A 70 -10.59 14.42 10.16
C ALA A 70 -9.56 15.10 11.08
N THR A 71 -8.36 14.52 11.20
CA THR A 71 -7.28 15.10 12.02
C THR A 71 -6.80 16.43 11.44
N ALA A 72 -6.65 16.54 10.12
CA ALA A 72 -6.20 17.76 9.46
C ALA A 72 -7.22 18.92 9.58
N SER A 73 -8.51 18.60 9.52
CA SER A 73 -9.60 19.56 9.73
C SER A 73 -9.57 20.12 11.15
N GLU A 74 -9.45 19.25 12.16
CA GLU A 74 -9.36 19.63 13.58
C GLU A 74 -8.08 20.41 13.90
N MET A 75 -6.99 20.19 13.16
CA MET A 75 -5.75 20.95 13.30
C MET A 75 -5.74 22.27 12.52
N GLY A 76 -6.73 22.52 11.66
CA GLY A 76 -6.77 23.72 10.80
C GLY A 76 -5.67 23.77 9.73
N VAL A 77 -5.12 22.62 9.33
CA VAL A 77 -3.96 22.52 8.41
C VAL A 77 -4.30 22.01 7.01
N LEU A 78 -5.59 21.99 6.63
CA LEU A 78 -6.03 21.47 5.32
C LEU A 78 -5.36 22.18 4.12
N GLY A 79 -4.99 23.46 4.27
CA GLY A 79 -4.30 24.23 3.23
C GLY A 79 -2.76 24.13 3.26
N SER A 80 -2.18 23.36 4.19
CA SER A 80 -0.72 23.29 4.32
C SER A 80 -0.08 22.54 3.14
N PRO A 81 0.99 23.09 2.51
CA PRO A 81 1.62 22.45 1.36
C PRO A 81 2.08 21.00 1.60
N TRP A 82 2.65 20.72 2.79
CA TRP A 82 3.10 19.37 3.14
C TRP A 82 1.95 18.35 3.19
N LEU A 83 0.76 18.78 3.63
CA LEU A 83 -0.41 17.92 3.70
C LEU A 83 -0.97 17.68 2.30
N ILE A 84 -1.08 18.72 1.47
CA ILE A 84 -1.54 18.61 0.07
C ILE A 84 -0.65 17.62 -0.70
N VAL A 85 0.68 17.75 -0.55
CA VAL A 85 1.64 16.82 -1.16
C VAL A 85 1.43 15.39 -0.62
N SER A 86 1.23 15.23 0.69
CA SER A 86 1.00 13.92 1.29
C SER A 86 -0.31 13.26 0.80
N VAL A 87 -1.39 14.03 0.65
CA VAL A 87 -2.65 13.57 0.05
C VAL A 87 -2.43 13.12 -1.39
N ALA A 88 -1.70 13.90 -2.20
CA ALA A 88 -1.39 13.56 -3.58
C ALA A 88 -0.55 12.26 -3.69
N LEU A 89 0.48 12.12 -2.86
CA LEU A 89 1.30 10.90 -2.81
C LEU A 89 0.49 9.68 -2.34
N THR A 90 -0.42 9.87 -1.38
CA THR A 90 -1.32 8.80 -0.89
C THR A 90 -2.28 8.36 -2.00
N ALA A 91 -2.87 9.30 -2.74
CA ALA A 91 -3.71 9.00 -3.89
C ALA A 91 -2.95 8.25 -4.98
N LEU A 92 -1.71 8.65 -5.26
CA LEU A 92 -0.84 7.96 -6.21
C LEU A 92 -0.50 6.53 -5.73
N ALA A 93 -0.19 6.34 -4.46
CA ALA A 93 0.06 5.02 -3.88
C ALA A 93 -1.19 4.13 -3.99
N ALA A 94 -2.37 4.66 -3.68
CA ALA A 94 -3.63 3.94 -3.83
C ALA A 94 -3.91 3.55 -5.29
N LEU A 95 -3.61 4.44 -6.24
CA LEU A 95 -3.74 4.16 -7.67
C LEU A 95 -2.78 3.06 -8.12
N VAL A 96 -1.51 3.11 -7.71
CA VAL A 96 -0.52 2.05 -7.99
C VAL A 96 -1.01 0.71 -7.44
N LEU A 97 -1.51 0.69 -6.20
CA LEU A 97 -2.05 -0.53 -5.59
C LEU A 97 -3.27 -1.07 -6.37
N ALA A 98 -4.27 -0.24 -6.60
CA ALA A 98 -5.57 -0.65 -7.15
C ALA A 98 -5.53 -0.93 -8.66
N ALA A 99 -4.83 -0.10 -9.43
CA ALA A 99 -4.83 -0.17 -10.90
C ALA A 99 -3.63 -0.94 -11.48
N VAL A 100 -2.55 -1.13 -10.72
CA VAL A 100 -1.34 -1.80 -11.21
C VAL A 100 -1.08 -3.10 -10.46
N ILE A 101 -0.96 -3.06 -9.13
CA ILE A 101 -0.55 -4.22 -8.33
C ILE A 101 -1.64 -5.29 -8.29
N LEU A 102 -2.87 -4.94 -7.87
CA LEU A 102 -3.97 -5.93 -7.74
C LEU A 102 -4.34 -6.61 -9.07
N PRO A 103 -4.47 -5.90 -10.21
CA PRO A 103 -4.78 -6.53 -11.49
C PRO A 103 -3.64 -7.44 -11.97
N ALA A 104 -2.38 -7.00 -11.79
CA ALA A 104 -1.23 -7.81 -12.17
C ALA A 104 -1.08 -9.08 -11.32
N GLN A 105 -1.38 -9.01 -10.01
CA GLN A 105 -1.46 -10.19 -9.15
C GLN A 105 -2.55 -11.16 -9.63
N THR A 106 -3.72 -10.63 -9.97
CA THR A 106 -4.86 -11.43 -10.47
C THR A 106 -4.49 -12.15 -11.76
N ALA A 107 -3.94 -11.42 -12.74
CA ALA A 107 -3.48 -11.99 -14.00
C ALA A 107 -2.42 -13.09 -13.81
N LEU A 108 -1.50 -12.93 -12.84
CA LEU A 108 -0.51 -13.96 -12.54
C LEU A 108 -1.10 -15.22 -11.89
N LEU A 109 -2.18 -15.08 -11.11
CA LEU A 109 -2.90 -16.22 -10.52
C LEU A 109 -3.74 -16.97 -11.57
N GLU A 110 -4.24 -16.27 -12.59
CA GLU A 110 -5.06 -16.84 -13.66
C GLU A 110 -4.23 -17.43 -14.81
N ALA A 111 -3.10 -16.81 -15.16
CA ALA A 111 -2.34 -17.10 -16.37
C ALA A 111 -1.47 -18.37 -16.33
N GLY A 112 -1.53 -19.21 -15.28
CA GLY A 112 -0.92 -20.55 -15.18
C GLY A 112 0.35 -20.79 -16.04
N SER A 113 1.55 -20.67 -15.43
CA SER A 113 2.86 -21.02 -16.02
C SER A 113 3.09 -20.63 -17.49
N GLY A 114 3.39 -19.36 -17.78
CA GLY A 114 3.69 -18.93 -19.15
C GLY A 114 4.69 -17.79 -19.36
N THR A 115 4.84 -16.82 -18.45
CA THR A 115 5.72 -15.67 -18.70
C THR A 115 6.44 -15.18 -17.44
N ARG A 116 7.79 -15.09 -17.49
CA ARG A 116 8.64 -14.59 -16.37
C ARG A 116 8.62 -13.06 -16.22
N ASN A 117 8.50 -12.34 -17.34
CA ASN A 117 8.51 -10.87 -17.42
C ASN A 117 7.47 -10.15 -16.50
N PRO A 118 6.22 -10.60 -16.34
CA PRO A 118 5.23 -9.91 -15.49
C PRO A 118 5.62 -9.81 -14.01
N THR A 119 6.39 -10.75 -13.46
CA THR A 119 6.76 -10.73 -12.03
C THR A 119 7.77 -9.65 -11.67
N ALA A 120 8.69 -9.30 -12.57
CA ALA A 120 9.68 -8.24 -12.34
C ALA A 120 9.03 -6.85 -12.35
N ARG A 121 8.14 -6.59 -13.32
CA ARG A 121 7.37 -5.34 -13.38
C ARG A 121 6.48 -5.16 -12.14
N LEU A 122 5.87 -6.24 -11.65
CA LEU A 122 5.11 -6.23 -10.41
C LEU A 122 6.00 -5.90 -9.19
N ALA A 123 7.20 -6.47 -9.11
CA ALA A 123 8.14 -6.14 -8.04
C ALA A 123 8.55 -4.66 -8.04
N MET A 124 8.79 -4.07 -9.22
CA MET A 124 9.07 -2.63 -9.34
C MET A 124 7.88 -1.78 -8.92
N ALA A 125 6.66 -2.13 -9.34
CA ALA A 125 5.45 -1.41 -8.95
C ALA A 125 5.21 -1.46 -7.43
N THR A 126 5.45 -2.62 -6.79
CA THR A 126 5.42 -2.74 -5.34
C THR A 126 6.51 -1.89 -4.68
N GLY A 127 7.73 -1.87 -5.23
CA GLY A 127 8.80 -1.00 -4.73
C GLY A 127 8.40 0.47 -4.76
N LEU A 128 7.83 0.94 -5.88
CA LEU A 128 7.31 2.30 -6.00
C LEU A 128 6.20 2.58 -4.98
N PHE A 129 5.24 1.67 -4.81
CA PHE A 129 4.20 1.80 -3.79
C PHE A 129 4.80 1.98 -2.38
N ASN A 130 5.78 1.15 -2.00
CA ASN A 130 6.43 1.25 -0.70
C ASN A 130 7.22 2.56 -0.54
N LEU A 131 7.86 3.06 -1.61
CA LEU A 131 8.58 4.34 -1.59
C LEU A 131 7.63 5.53 -1.43
N LEU A 132 6.49 5.51 -2.13
CA LEU A 132 5.44 6.52 -1.98
C LEU A 132 4.92 6.54 -0.55
N TRP A 133 4.65 5.36 0.02
CA TRP A 133 4.22 5.23 1.40
C TRP A 133 5.26 5.73 2.42
N ALA A 134 6.54 5.38 2.22
CA ALA A 134 7.62 5.87 3.05
C ALA A 134 7.74 7.41 2.99
N ALA A 135 7.64 8.00 1.80
CA ALA A 135 7.64 9.45 1.62
C ALA A 135 6.46 10.12 2.33
N VAL A 136 5.25 9.57 2.21
CA VAL A 136 4.05 10.02 2.96
C VAL A 136 4.29 9.99 4.47
N THR A 137 4.86 8.90 4.97
CA THR A 137 5.17 8.73 6.40
C THR A 137 6.17 9.78 6.88
N VAL A 138 7.26 10.00 6.12
CA VAL A 138 8.26 11.02 6.44
C VAL A 138 7.63 12.42 6.45
N LEU A 139 6.82 12.76 5.45
CA LEU A 139 6.10 14.04 5.39
C LEU A 139 5.17 14.24 6.59
N MET A 140 4.45 13.19 7.00
CA MET A 140 3.54 13.21 8.15
C MET A 140 4.25 13.33 9.50
N ILE A 141 5.51 12.90 9.60
CA ILE A 141 6.33 13.05 10.80
C ILE A 141 6.99 14.43 10.84
N VAL A 142 7.71 14.79 9.78
CA VAL A 142 8.52 16.02 9.70
C VAL A 142 7.64 17.27 9.65
N ARG A 143 6.47 17.20 8.98
CA ARG A 143 5.50 18.30 8.86
C ARG A 143 6.16 19.65 8.55
N PRO A 144 6.92 19.77 7.44
CA PRO A 144 7.73 20.95 7.15
C PRO A 144 6.86 22.21 7.10
N GLY A 145 7.27 23.23 7.87
CA GLY A 145 6.54 24.50 7.99
C GLY A 145 5.34 24.48 8.95
N SER A 146 5.15 23.40 9.73
CA SER A 146 4.15 23.40 10.80
C SER A 146 4.63 24.15 12.04
N THR A 147 3.79 25.03 12.59
CA THR A 147 4.00 25.68 13.90
C THR A 147 3.49 24.83 15.06
N THR A 148 2.83 23.71 14.76
CA THR A 148 2.33 22.71 15.70
C THR A 148 3.40 21.66 16.02
N GLY A 149 4.50 22.16 16.61
CA GLY A 149 5.61 21.45 17.27
C GLY A 149 5.88 19.97 16.91
N ALA A 150 7.03 19.74 16.29
CA ALA A 150 8.21 19.29 17.01
C ALA A 150 9.30 20.36 16.88
#